data_AF-A0A2Z4FL37-F1
#
_entry.id   AF-A0A2Z4FL37-F1
#
_cell.length_a   1.000
_cell.length_b   1.000
_cell.length_c   1.000
_cell.angle_alpha   90.00
_cell.angle_beta   90.00
_cell.angle_gamma   90.00
#
_symmetry.space_group_name_H-M   'P 1'
#
loop_
_entity.id
_entity.type
_entity.pdbx_description
1 polymer ?
#
loop_
_entity_poly.entity_id
_entity_poly.type
_entity_poly.pdbx_seq_one_letter_code
_entity_poly.pdbx_strand_id
1 'polypeptide(L)' 'MRRTELTKQTARKKGMAAAGSAALTMLFVLFSPYFLLAGIPATTWLTYRWLRYRAEWGLRF' A
#
# COMPACT_ATOMS: atom_id res chain seq x y z
N MET A 1 -24.13 1.24 11.60
CA MET A 1 -22.82 0.56 11.74
C MET A 1 -21.72 1.59 11.54
N ARG A 2 -20.78 1.63 12.49
CA ARG A 2 -20.00 2.81 12.91
C ARG A 2 -18.95 3.20 11.86
N ARG A 3 -18.89 4.47 11.43
CA ARG A 3 -17.90 5.01 10.46
C ARG A 3 -16.45 4.55 10.71
N THR A 4 -16.11 4.25 11.96
CA THR A 4 -14.80 3.78 12.42
C THR A 4 -14.42 2.36 11.97
N GLU A 5 -15.38 1.47 11.74
CA GLU A 5 -15.10 0.11 11.24
C GLU A 5 -14.80 0.11 9.74
N LEU A 6 -15.54 0.94 8.99
CA LEU A 6 -15.32 1.15 7.56
C LEU A 6 -13.95 1.79 7.30
N THR A 7 -13.56 2.81 8.07
CA THR A 7 -12.23 3.44 7.91
C THR A 7 -11.09 2.47 8.24
N LYS A 8 -11.24 1.62 9.26
CA LYS A 8 -10.28 0.55 9.56
C LYS A 8 -10.18 -0.48 8.43
N GLN A 9 -11.31 -0.93 7.87
CA GLN A 9 -11.30 -1.83 6.71
C GLN A 9 -10.65 -1.20 5.49
N THR A 10 -10.94 0.06 5.19
CA THR A 10 -10.35 0.79 4.06
C THR A 10 -8.84 0.98 4.25
N ALA A 11 -8.40 1.30 5.46
CA ALA A 11 -6.97 1.37 5.77
C ALA A 11 -6.30 0.00 5.59
N ARG A 12 -6.95 -1.10 5.99
CA ARG A 12 -6.42 -2.46 5.80
C ARG A 12 -6.32 -2.84 4.33
N LYS A 13 -7.34 -2.52 3.51
CA LYS A 13 -7.32 -2.73 2.05
C LYS A 13 -6.21 -1.93 1.37
N LYS A 14 -6.00 -0.67 1.75
CA LYS A 14 -4.90 0.16 1.23
C LYS A 14 -3.52 -0.39 1.61
N GLY A 15 -3.37 -0.90 2.83
CA GLY A 15 -2.13 -1.57 3.26
C GLY A 15 -1.87 -2.87 2.50
N MET A 16 -2.89 -3.68 2.26
CA MET A 16 -2.78 -4.87 1.41
C MET A 16 -2.42 -4.52 -0.03
N ALA A 17 -2.96 -3.43 -0.59
CA ALA A 17 -2.59 -2.98 -1.93
C ALA A 17 -1.11 -2.56 -2.01
N ALA A 18 -0.60 -1.85 -1.01
CA ALA A 18 0.82 -1.50 -0.93
C ALA A 18 1.71 -2.75 -0.79
N ALA A 19 1.35 -3.69 0.08
CA ALA A 19 2.08 -4.94 0.27
C ALA A 19 2.02 -5.85 -0.98
N GLY A 20 0.86 -5.93 -1.63
CA GLY A 20 0.68 -6.68 -2.87
C GLY A 20 1.50 -6.09 -4.01
N SER A 21 1.57 -4.76 -4.12
CA SER A 21 2.46 -4.08 -5.08
C SER A 21 3.94 -4.39 -4.82
N ALA A 22 4.36 -4.38 -3.56
CA ALA A 22 5.74 -4.74 -3.19
C ALA A 22 6.05 -6.19 -3.56
N ALA A 23 5.16 -7.13 -3.23
CA ALA A 23 5.31 -8.55 -3.54
C ALA A 23 5.34 -8.82 -5.05
N LEU A 24 4.45 -8.19 -5.82
CA LEU A 24 4.46 -8.29 -7.28
C LEU A 24 5.73 -7.71 -7.89
N THR A 25 6.18 -6.55 -7.40
CA THR A 25 7.45 -5.96 -7.84
C THR A 25 8.59 -6.94 -7.62
N MET A 26 8.67 -7.57 -6.44
CA MET A 26 9.71 -8.53 -6.10
C MET A 26 9.66 -9.78 -6.99
N LEU A 27 8.46 -10.27 -7.32
CA LEU A 27 8.26 -11.37 -8.27
C LEU A 27 8.72 -11.00 -9.68
N PHE A 28 8.37 -9.81 -10.18
CA PHE A 28 8.76 -9.38 -11.52
C PHE A 28 10.26 -9.07 -11.65
N VAL A 29 10.92 -8.70 -10.56
CA VAL A 29 12.37 -8.48 -10.53
C VAL A 29 13.15 -9.75 -10.85
N LEU A 30 12.62 -10.93 -10.52
CA LEU A 30 13.22 -12.22 -10.89
C LEU A 30 13.29 -12.41 -12.41
N PHE A 31 12.37 -11.78 -13.17
CA PHE A 31 12.36 -11.83 -14.62
C PHE A 31 13.21 -10.72 -15.25
N SER A 32 13.25 -9.53 -14.63
CA SER A 32 14.07 -8.42 -15.11
C SER A 32 14.28 -7.35 -14.03
N PRO A 33 15.51 -6.89 -13.78
CA PRO A 33 15.79 -5.85 -12.78
C PRO A 33 15.17 -4.50 -13.14
N TYR A 34 14.82 -4.26 -14.41
CA TYR A 34 14.16 -3.03 -14.85
C TYR A 34 12.78 -2.83 -14.23
N PHE A 35 12.12 -3.90 -13.75
CA PHE A 35 10.85 -3.78 -13.03
C PHE A 35 10.97 -3.01 -11.71
N LEU A 36 12.18 -2.88 -11.14
CA LEU A 36 12.41 -1.99 -9.98
C LEU A 36 12.11 -0.53 -10.30
N LEU A 37 12.41 -0.08 -11.53
CA LEU A 37 12.22 1.32 -11.92
C LEU A 37 10.76 1.75 -11.88
N ALA A 38 9.82 0.85 -12.18
CA ALA A 38 8.39 1.13 -12.11
C ALA A 38 7.76 0.66 -10.79
N GLY A 39 8.21 -0.48 -10.26
CA GLY A 39 7.67 -1.07 -9.05
C GLY A 39 8.02 -0.32 -7.77
N ILE A 40 9.23 0.28 -7.67
CA ILE A 40 9.61 1.10 -6.52
C ILE A 40 8.72 2.36 -6.43
N PRO A 41 8.55 3.18 -7.50
CA PRO A 41 7.63 4.32 -7.47
C PRO A 41 6.18 3.93 -7.20
N ALA A 42 5.67 2.86 -7.81
CA ALA A 42 4.30 2.40 -7.58
C ALA A 42 4.08 1.99 -6.11
N THR A 43 5.02 1.25 -5.54
CA THR A 43 4.95 0.78 -4.15
C THR A 43 5.10 1.94 -3.16
N THR A 44 6.02 2.87 -3.39
CA THR A 44 6.15 4.07 -2.54
C THR A 44 4.91 4.95 -2.61
N TRP A 45 4.31 5.15 -3.79
CA TRP A 45 3.08 5.93 -3.93
C TRP A 45 1.89 5.31 -3.18
N LEU A 46 1.70 3.99 -3.30
CA LEU A 46 0.65 3.28 -2.57
C LEU A 46 0.88 3.32 -1.05
N THR A 47 2.13 3.15 -0.62
CA THR A 47 2.52 3.23 0.79
C THR A 47 2.29 4.64 1.34
N TYR A 48 2.67 5.68 0.60
CA TYR A 48 2.40 7.06 0.97
C TYR A 48 0.90 7.33 1.11
N ARG A 49 0.10 6.88 0.15
CA ARG A 49 -1.37 7.03 0.20
C ARG A 49 -1.99 6.27 1.38
N TRP A 50 -1.41 5.15 1.77
CA TRP A 50 -1.82 4.41 2.97
C TRP A 50 -1.46 5.13 4.26
N LEU A 51 -0.23 5.62 4.38
CA LEU A 51 0.23 6.39 5.55
C LEU A 51 -0.54 7.71 5.70
N ARG A 52 -0.75 8.43 4.60
CA ARG A 52 -1.57 9.65 4.59
C ARG A 52 -3.01 9.37 5.04
N TYR A 53 -3.61 8.29 4.54
CA TYR A 53 -4.95 7.88 4.99
C TYR A 53 -4.96 7.44 6.47
N ARG A 54 -3.87 6.88 6.99
CA ARG A 54 -3.78 6.62 8.44
C ARG A 54 -3.68 7.91 9.24
N ALA A 55 -2.89 8.87 8.77
CA ALA A 55 -2.68 10.16 9.42
C ALA A 55 -3.96 11.01 9.44
N GLU A 56 -4.68 11.12 8.32
CA GLU A 56 -5.93 11.88 8.19
C GLU A 56 -7.03 11.39 9.16
N TRP A 57 -7.02 10.09 9.48
CA TRP A 57 -8.06 9.46 10.29
C TRP A 57 -7.59 9.10 11.71
N GLY A 58 -6.38 9.52 12.11
CA GLY A 58 -5.82 9.26 13.44
C GLY A 58 -5.74 7.77 13.80
N LEU A 59 -5.62 6.88 12.80
CA LEU A 59 -5.64 5.44 12.99
C LEU A 59 -4.31 4.97 13.58
N ARG A 60 -4.23 4.92 14.91
CA ARG A 60 -3.18 4.20 15.65
C ARG A 60 -3.55 2.71 15.71
N PHE A 61 -2.68 1.86 15.18
CA PHE A 61 -2.74 0.40 15.34
C PHE A 61 -1.75 -0.01 16.42
#